data_AF-A0A7X7QJU5-F1
#
_entry.id   AF-A0A7X7QJU5-F1
#
_cell.length_a   1.000
_cell.length_b   1.000
_cell.length_c   1.000
_cell.angle_alpha   90.00
_cell.angle_beta   90.00
_cell.angle_gamma   90.00
#
_symmetry.space_group_name_H-M   'P 1'
#
loop_
_entity.id
_entity.type
_entity.pdbx_description
1 polymer ?
#
loop_
_entity_poly.entity_id
_entity_poly.type
_entity_poly.pdbx_seq_one_letter_code
_entity_poly.pdbx_strand_id
1 'polypeptide(L)'
;PAGVSEADWARWRASVVRNGLEAEPFGRLAPSLQGMTRAIWNAPLGQYAGATLAEIRAMKTHGEKRIQAILAVFFAVDALTAGMGEQIHLAVRLAPRLIDRVERWADQTLQCRCVPFAQDLFANYVEPLLEQTRIDAPQQVVELAESRLGIAGPMASVRQAARSMMLTRARVYQLLNEISDIMSVRWPAGRQRTRELIAMFLAEAAGGLDAPELAQFRAAAELFYPG
;
A
#
# COMPACT_ATOMS: atom_id res chain seq x y z
N PRO A 1 15.25 20.23 0.08
CA PRO A 1 15.84 19.90 1.41
C PRO A 1 16.47 21.11 2.12
N ALA A 2 17.35 21.88 1.47
CA ALA A 2 18.04 23.01 2.06
C ALA A 2 17.15 24.25 2.36
N GLY A 3 15.96 24.33 1.76
CA GLY A 3 15.05 25.48 1.89
C GLY A 3 13.94 25.35 2.94
N VAL A 4 13.83 24.23 3.66
CA VAL A 4 12.80 24.07 4.71
C VAL A 4 13.28 24.77 5.98
N SER A 5 12.50 25.73 6.47
CA SER A 5 12.73 26.43 7.73
C SER A 5 12.15 25.66 8.92
N GLU A 6 12.61 25.95 10.15
CA GLU A 6 11.98 25.43 11.37
C GLU A 6 10.52 25.87 11.51
N ALA A 7 10.18 27.06 11.01
CA ALA A 7 8.80 27.55 11.01
C ALA A 7 7.90 26.72 10.09
N ASP A 8 8.36 26.39 8.89
CA ASP A 8 7.64 25.49 7.98
C ASP A 8 7.46 24.11 8.60
N TRP A 9 8.54 23.57 9.18
CA TRP A 9 8.50 22.27 9.83
C TRP A 9 7.53 22.24 11.02
N ALA A 10 7.54 23.27 11.88
CA ALA A 10 6.60 23.39 12.98
C ALA A 10 5.14 23.45 12.49
N ARG A 11 4.86 24.20 11.42
CA ARG A 11 3.53 24.23 10.80
C ARG A 11 3.11 22.83 10.33
N TRP A 12 3.96 22.14 9.58
CA TRP A 12 3.64 20.82 9.03
C TRP A 12 3.37 19.78 10.12
N ARG A 13 4.17 19.80 11.21
CA ARG A 13 3.95 18.93 12.37
C ARG A 13 2.61 19.23 13.05
N ALA A 14 2.28 20.51 13.23
CA ALA A 14 1.00 20.92 13.81
C ALA A 14 -0.18 20.43 12.96
N SER A 15 -0.06 20.39 11.64
CA SER A 15 -1.08 19.83 10.74
C SER A 15 -1.27 18.33 10.93
N VAL A 16 -0.21 17.54 11.12
CA VAL A 16 -0.32 16.10 11.45
C VAL A 16 -1.07 15.89 12.77
N VAL A 17 -0.68 16.61 13.83
CA VAL A 17 -1.29 16.48 15.17
C VAL A 17 -2.76 16.91 15.15
N ARG A 18 -3.05 18.07 14.55
CA ARG A 18 -4.42 18.61 14.49
C ARG A 18 -5.40 17.69 13.77
N ASN A 19 -4.94 16.95 12.77
CA ASN A 19 -5.76 16.00 12.03
C ASN A 19 -5.73 14.58 12.63
N GLY A 20 -5.11 14.38 13.80
CA GLY A 20 -5.08 13.09 14.49
C GLY A 20 -4.30 11.99 13.76
N LEU A 21 -3.37 12.36 12.88
CA LEU A 21 -2.63 11.42 12.03
C LEU A 21 -1.38 10.85 12.71
N GLU A 22 -1.17 11.11 13.99
CA GLU A 22 0.05 10.72 14.71
C GLU A 22 0.26 9.21 14.77
N ALA A 23 -0.82 8.43 14.89
CA ALA A 23 -0.77 6.97 14.93
C ALA A 23 -0.62 6.32 13.54
N GLU A 24 -0.77 7.08 12.46
CA GLU A 24 -0.68 6.54 11.11
C GLU A 24 0.76 6.12 10.79
N PRO A 25 0.98 4.92 10.22
CA PRO A 25 2.30 4.51 9.74
C PRO A 25 2.79 5.45 8.64
N PHE A 26 4.02 5.91 8.78
CA PHE A 26 4.66 6.79 7.81
C PHE A 26 4.58 6.25 6.38
N GLY A 27 4.86 4.96 6.21
CA GLY A 27 4.86 4.31 4.91
C GLY A 27 3.50 4.32 4.21
N ARG A 28 2.40 4.45 4.96
CA ARG A 28 1.07 4.56 4.38
C ARG A 28 0.92 5.80 3.52
N LEU A 29 1.49 6.92 3.95
CA LEU A 29 1.37 8.23 3.29
C LEU A 29 2.61 8.63 2.48
N ALA A 30 3.67 7.83 2.54
CA ALA A 30 4.86 8.04 1.72
C ALA A 30 4.54 8.01 0.21
N PRO A 31 5.15 8.86 -0.62
CA PRO A 31 4.94 8.80 -2.07
C PRO A 31 5.45 7.50 -2.70
N SER A 32 6.47 6.89 -2.11
CA SER A 32 7.00 5.56 -2.45
C SER A 32 7.67 4.97 -1.22
N LEU A 33 7.66 3.64 -1.08
CA LEU A 33 8.40 2.92 -0.05
C LEU A 33 9.86 2.63 -0.42
N GLN A 34 10.24 2.84 -1.68
CA GLN A 34 11.58 2.55 -2.19
C GLN A 34 12.66 3.37 -1.46
N GLY A 35 13.80 2.72 -1.17
CA GLY A 35 14.94 3.37 -0.52
C GLY A 35 14.74 3.66 0.98
N MET A 36 13.61 3.24 1.56
CA MET A 36 13.34 3.32 2.99
C MET A 36 13.35 1.93 3.62
N THR A 37 13.66 1.87 4.91
CA THR A 37 13.63 0.62 5.66
C THR A 37 12.23 0.35 6.18
N ARG A 38 11.91 -0.93 6.39
CA ARG A 38 10.64 -1.36 7.02
C ARG A 38 10.40 -0.72 8.38
N ALA A 39 11.47 -0.43 9.13
CA ALA A 39 11.38 0.29 10.40
C ALA A 39 10.80 1.71 10.22
N ILE A 40 11.17 2.41 9.14
CA ILE A 40 10.59 3.72 8.81
C ILE A 40 9.17 3.56 8.28
N TRP A 41 8.88 2.54 7.46
CA TRP A 41 7.53 2.32 6.93
C TRP A 41 6.48 2.20 8.05
N ASN A 42 6.83 1.48 9.12
CA ASN A 42 5.94 1.20 10.24
C ASN A 42 6.04 2.22 11.39
N ALA A 43 6.97 3.18 11.30
CA ALA A 43 7.07 4.23 12.31
C ALA A 43 5.83 5.12 12.26
N PRO A 44 5.16 5.39 13.41
CA PRO A 44 4.03 6.31 13.45
C PRO A 44 4.51 7.74 13.12
N LEU A 45 3.70 8.53 12.43
CA LEU A 45 4.03 9.94 12.16
C LEU A 45 4.35 10.74 13.43
N GLY A 46 3.68 10.42 14.55
CA GLY A 46 3.91 11.03 15.85
C GLY A 46 5.37 10.94 16.32
N GLN A 47 6.10 9.88 15.92
CA GLN A 47 7.53 9.75 16.22
C GLN A 47 8.36 10.91 15.67
N TYR A 48 7.99 11.44 14.50
CA TYR A 48 8.69 12.56 13.87
C TYR A 48 8.04 13.91 14.22
N ALA A 49 6.74 13.94 14.49
CA ALA A 49 6.03 15.14 14.91
C ALA A 49 6.53 15.70 16.26
N GLY A 50 7.14 14.87 17.11
CA GLY A 50 7.76 15.32 18.36
C GLY A 50 9.09 16.07 18.19
N ALA A 51 9.79 15.92 17.05
CA ALA A 51 11.15 16.40 16.86
C ALA A 51 11.23 17.71 16.05
N THR A 52 12.17 18.58 16.39
CA THR A 52 12.57 19.77 15.60
C THR A 52 13.25 19.37 14.29
N LEU A 53 13.38 20.30 13.34
CA LEU A 53 14.04 20.01 12.07
C LEU A 53 15.52 19.71 12.28
N ALA A 54 16.17 20.43 13.22
CA ALA A 54 17.53 20.15 13.65
C ALA A 54 17.70 18.72 14.19
N GLU A 55 16.79 18.27 15.06
CA GLU A 55 16.83 16.92 15.62
C GLU A 55 16.62 15.85 14.55
N ILE A 56 15.65 16.03 13.64
CA ILE A 56 15.42 15.12 12.51
C ILE A 56 16.68 15.01 11.63
N ARG A 57 17.33 16.14 11.34
CA ARG A 57 18.57 16.16 10.54
C ARG A 57 19.76 15.52 11.26
N ALA A 58 19.77 15.52 12.59
CA ALA A 58 20.82 14.92 13.40
C ALA A 58 20.62 13.42 13.67
N MET A 59 19.50 12.81 13.23
CA MET A 59 19.22 11.39 13.44
C MET A 59 20.24 10.50 12.71
N LYS A 60 21.10 9.82 13.48
CA LYS A 60 22.20 8.97 12.95
C LYS A 60 21.73 7.85 12.00
N THR A 61 20.51 7.36 12.17
CA THR A 61 19.93 6.26 11.37
C THR A 61 19.18 6.76 10.13
N HIS A 62 19.08 8.07 9.92
CA HIS A 62 18.34 8.70 8.84
C HIS A 62 19.30 9.48 7.94
N GLY A 63 19.77 8.83 6.88
CA GLY A 63 20.50 9.55 5.83
C GLY A 63 19.61 10.56 5.09
N GLU A 64 20.23 11.46 4.33
CA GLU A 64 19.57 12.57 3.62
C GLU A 64 18.31 12.17 2.85
N LYS A 65 18.33 11.06 2.10
CA LYS A 65 17.16 10.57 1.34
C LYS A 65 15.96 10.25 2.24
N ARG A 66 16.20 9.68 3.42
CA ARG A 66 15.14 9.33 4.38
C ARG A 66 14.58 10.58 5.03
N ILE A 67 15.43 11.55 5.37
CA ILE A 67 15.00 12.85 5.89
C ILE A 67 14.13 13.56 4.84
N GLN A 68 14.54 13.56 3.57
CA GLN A 68 13.75 14.14 2.48
C GLN A 68 12.37 13.49 2.34
N ALA A 69 12.30 12.15 2.44
CA ALA A 69 11.03 11.45 2.43
C ALA A 69 10.14 11.86 3.61
N ILE A 70 10.71 11.99 4.82
CA ILE A 70 9.98 12.46 6.01
C ILE A 70 9.39 13.84 5.76
N LEU A 71 10.22 14.79 5.33
CA LEU A 71 9.77 16.15 5.05
C LEU A 71 8.69 16.19 3.95
N ALA A 72 8.84 15.38 2.90
CA ALA A 72 7.88 15.33 1.80
C ALA A 72 6.49 14.85 2.25
N VAL A 73 6.41 13.85 3.15
CA VAL A 73 5.12 13.37 3.69
C VAL A 73 4.45 14.44 4.54
N PHE A 74 5.19 15.06 5.46
CA PHE A 74 4.66 16.11 6.32
C PHE A 74 4.20 17.33 5.52
N PHE A 75 4.96 17.73 4.50
CA PHE A 75 4.56 18.76 3.54
C PHE A 75 3.27 18.36 2.79
N ALA A 76 3.17 17.12 2.31
CA ALA A 76 1.97 16.67 1.59
C ALA A 76 0.73 16.68 2.48
N VAL A 77 0.86 16.23 3.75
CA VAL A 77 -0.23 16.30 4.73
C VAL A 77 -0.65 17.74 4.98
N ASP A 78 0.30 18.65 5.20
CA ASP A 78 0.03 20.08 5.38
C ASP A 78 -0.67 20.68 4.15
N ALA A 79 -0.14 20.43 2.95
CA ALA A 79 -0.69 20.96 1.71
C ALA A 79 -2.12 20.47 1.43
N LEU A 80 -2.41 19.20 1.72
CA LEU A 80 -3.75 18.65 1.57
C LEU A 80 -4.73 19.23 2.60
N THR A 81 -4.27 19.48 3.82
CA THR A 81 -5.13 19.90 4.94
C THR A 81 -5.28 21.42 5.10
N ALA A 82 -4.34 22.21 4.56
CA ALA A 82 -4.30 23.67 4.70
C ALA A 82 -5.59 24.38 4.23
N GLY A 83 -6.27 23.83 3.22
CA GLY A 83 -7.50 24.43 2.66
C GLY A 83 -8.80 24.04 3.37
N MET A 84 -8.78 23.09 4.31
CA MET A 84 -10.02 22.50 4.86
C MET A 84 -10.64 23.32 6.01
N GLY A 85 -9.85 24.17 6.69
CA GLY A 85 -10.28 24.86 7.91
C GLY A 85 -10.55 23.89 9.07
N GLU A 86 -11.05 24.41 10.19
CA GLU A 86 -11.46 23.56 11.32
C GLU A 86 -12.93 23.15 11.16
N GLN A 87 -13.16 21.87 10.86
CA GLN A 87 -14.49 21.29 10.71
C GLN A 87 -14.72 20.27 11.84
N ILE A 88 -15.36 20.71 12.93
CA ILE A 88 -15.53 19.91 14.17
C ILE A 88 -16.36 18.62 13.94
N HIS A 89 -17.20 18.59 12.90
CA HIS A 89 -18.10 17.48 12.60
C HIS A 89 -17.59 16.54 11.50
N LEU A 90 -16.45 16.83 10.88
CA LEU A 90 -15.90 16.05 9.76
C LEU A 90 -14.57 15.41 10.15
N ALA A 91 -14.37 14.17 9.71
CA ALA A 91 -13.08 13.48 9.81
C ALA A 91 -12.39 13.47 8.46
N VAL A 92 -11.07 13.69 8.46
CA VAL A 92 -10.22 13.56 7.27
C VAL A 92 -9.54 12.20 7.29
N ARG A 93 -9.72 11.42 6.22
CA ARG A 93 -8.99 10.16 6.00
C ARG A 93 -8.04 10.33 4.82
N LEU A 94 -6.75 10.23 5.07
CA LEU A 94 -5.74 10.21 4.00
C LEU A 94 -5.38 8.76 3.66
N ALA A 95 -5.39 8.43 2.38
CA ALA A 95 -5.00 7.12 1.87
C ALA A 95 -4.35 7.24 0.49
N PRO A 96 -3.49 6.29 0.09
CA PRO A 96 -3.03 6.20 -1.29
C PRO A 96 -4.21 6.06 -2.24
N ARG A 97 -4.23 6.82 -3.33
CA ARG A 97 -5.35 6.85 -4.28
C ARG A 97 -5.68 5.47 -4.87
N LEU A 98 -4.66 4.64 -5.13
CA LEU A 98 -4.86 3.29 -5.65
C LEU A 98 -5.53 2.39 -4.59
N ILE A 99 -5.10 2.48 -3.34
CA ILE A 99 -5.70 1.74 -2.22
C ILE A 99 -7.13 2.19 -1.97
N ASP A 100 -7.40 3.49 -1.96
CA ASP A 100 -8.76 4.02 -1.79
C ASP A 100 -9.72 3.52 -2.90
N ARG A 101 -9.23 3.38 -4.13
CA ARG A 101 -10.00 2.78 -5.23
C ARG A 101 -10.38 1.33 -4.92
N VAL A 102 -9.44 0.51 -4.46
CA VAL A 102 -9.68 -0.90 -4.14
C VAL A 102 -10.61 -1.03 -2.94
N GLU A 103 -10.42 -0.22 -1.90
CA GLU A 103 -11.27 -0.21 -0.71
C GLU A 103 -12.73 0.09 -1.05
N ARG A 104 -12.98 1.17 -1.81
CA ARG A 104 -14.35 1.54 -2.21
C ARG A 104 -15.00 0.46 -3.06
N TRP A 105 -14.25 -0.12 -4.00
CA TRP A 105 -14.76 -1.23 -4.81
C TRP A 105 -15.08 -2.47 -3.97
N ALA A 106 -14.19 -2.83 -3.04
CA ALA A 106 -14.38 -3.98 -2.16
C ALA A 106 -15.63 -3.79 -1.28
N ASP A 107 -15.80 -2.61 -0.68
CA ASP A 107 -16.98 -2.29 0.14
C ASP A 107 -18.27 -2.38 -0.69
N GLN A 108 -18.31 -1.80 -1.89
CA GLN A 108 -19.47 -1.88 -2.78
C GLN A 108 -19.79 -3.31 -3.20
N THR A 109 -18.76 -4.09 -3.55
CA THR A 109 -18.90 -5.50 -3.97
C THR A 109 -19.44 -6.36 -2.83
N LEU A 110 -18.92 -6.18 -1.61
CA LEU A 110 -19.39 -6.86 -0.41
C LEU A 110 -20.84 -6.47 -0.06
N GLN A 111 -21.22 -5.21 -0.22
CA GLN A 111 -22.58 -4.72 0.04
C GLN A 111 -23.59 -5.27 -0.99
N CYS A 112 -23.25 -5.23 -2.28
CA CYS A 112 -24.14 -5.70 -3.34
C CYS A 112 -24.23 -7.23 -3.41
N ARG A 113 -23.26 -7.93 -2.80
CA ARG A 113 -23.10 -9.40 -2.85
C ARG A 113 -23.12 -9.93 -4.28
N CYS A 114 -22.50 -9.21 -5.20
CA CYS A 114 -22.35 -9.64 -6.58
C CYS A 114 -20.98 -10.26 -6.79
N VAL A 115 -20.89 -11.29 -7.65
CA VAL A 115 -19.59 -11.80 -8.10
C VAL A 115 -19.22 -11.13 -9.41
N PRO A 116 -18.18 -10.28 -9.44
CA PRO A 116 -17.81 -9.55 -10.64
C PRO A 116 -17.21 -10.46 -11.72
N PHE A 117 -17.22 -9.99 -12.96
CA PHE A 117 -16.53 -10.66 -14.05
C PHE A 117 -15.01 -10.54 -13.89
N ALA A 118 -14.25 -11.41 -14.56
CA ALA A 118 -12.79 -11.44 -14.48
C ALA A 118 -12.14 -10.09 -14.82
N GLN A 119 -12.67 -9.38 -15.83
CA GLN A 119 -12.21 -8.04 -16.20
C GLN A 119 -12.40 -7.01 -15.09
N ASP A 120 -13.48 -7.10 -14.32
CA ASP A 120 -13.78 -6.17 -13.23
C ASP A 120 -12.92 -6.46 -12.01
N LEU A 121 -12.66 -7.75 -11.73
CA LEU A 121 -11.69 -8.17 -10.72
C LEU A 121 -10.28 -7.68 -11.06
N PHE A 122 -9.89 -7.78 -12.33
CA PHE A 122 -8.61 -7.26 -12.78
C PHE A 122 -8.51 -5.74 -12.58
N ALA A 123 -9.45 -4.98 -13.16
CA ALA A 123 -9.40 -3.52 -13.17
C ALA A 123 -9.54 -2.88 -11.78
N ASN A 124 -10.25 -3.53 -10.85
CA ASN A 124 -10.57 -2.92 -9.56
C ASN A 124 -9.83 -3.53 -8.36
N TYR A 125 -9.21 -4.71 -8.52
CA TYR A 125 -8.44 -5.35 -7.45
C TYR A 125 -6.99 -5.65 -7.89
N VAL A 126 -6.80 -6.40 -8.98
CA VAL A 126 -5.46 -6.85 -9.39
C VAL A 126 -4.58 -5.68 -9.84
N GLU A 127 -5.06 -4.89 -10.80
CA GLU A 127 -4.30 -3.80 -11.41
C GLU A 127 -3.94 -2.71 -10.38
N PRO A 128 -4.85 -2.17 -9.56
CA PRO A 128 -4.47 -1.11 -8.61
C PRO A 128 -3.45 -1.55 -7.55
N LEU A 129 -3.53 -2.80 -7.08
CA LEU A 129 -2.54 -3.36 -6.13
C LEU A 129 -1.19 -3.62 -6.80
N LEU A 130 -1.20 -4.05 -8.06
CA LEU A 130 0.01 -4.20 -8.85
C LEU A 130 0.65 -2.84 -9.16
N GLU A 131 -0.12 -1.83 -9.53
CA GLU A 131 0.36 -0.45 -9.71
C GLU A 131 0.95 0.12 -8.42
N GLN A 132 0.32 -0.14 -7.27
CA GLN A 132 0.89 0.26 -5.98
C GLN A 132 2.23 -0.45 -5.73
N THR A 133 2.35 -1.71 -6.12
CA THR A 133 3.62 -2.46 -6.08
C THR A 133 4.67 -1.86 -6.99
N ARG A 134 4.31 -1.42 -8.21
CA ARG A 134 5.22 -0.74 -9.16
C ARG A 134 5.79 0.56 -8.58
N ILE A 135 5.02 1.28 -7.77
CA ILE A 135 5.46 2.49 -7.07
C ILE A 135 6.43 2.15 -5.93
N ASP A 136 6.14 1.09 -5.17
CA ASP A 136 6.79 0.85 -3.88
C ASP A 136 7.95 -0.14 -3.91
N ALA A 137 8.02 -0.98 -4.93
CA ALA A 137 8.97 -2.09 -4.98
C ALA A 137 10.03 -1.89 -6.07
N PRO A 138 11.25 -2.44 -5.88
CA PRO A 138 12.24 -2.51 -6.94
C PRO A 138 11.74 -3.33 -8.13
N GLN A 139 12.29 -3.05 -9.32
CA GLN A 139 11.94 -3.70 -10.59
C GLN A 139 11.86 -5.24 -10.51
N GLN A 140 12.80 -5.90 -9.82
CA GLN A 140 12.80 -7.36 -9.69
C GLN A 140 11.57 -7.89 -8.92
N VAL A 141 11.06 -7.15 -7.94
CA VAL A 141 9.85 -7.52 -7.20
C VAL A 141 8.61 -7.35 -8.08
N VAL A 142 8.59 -6.28 -8.88
CA VAL A 142 7.52 -5.99 -9.85
C VAL A 142 7.45 -7.11 -10.90
N GLU A 143 8.58 -7.48 -11.51
CA GLU A 143 8.63 -8.54 -12.51
C GLU A 143 8.13 -9.89 -11.96
N LEU A 144 8.48 -10.19 -10.69
CA LEU A 144 7.96 -11.38 -10.01
C LEU A 144 6.43 -11.29 -9.83
N ALA A 145 5.91 -10.14 -9.39
CA ALA A 145 4.48 -9.94 -9.22
C ALA A 145 3.73 -10.12 -10.54
N GLU A 146 4.19 -9.47 -11.62
CA GLU A 146 3.60 -9.55 -12.95
C GLU A 146 3.60 -10.99 -13.50
N SER A 147 4.70 -11.72 -13.31
CA SER A 147 4.81 -13.12 -13.71
C SER A 147 3.85 -14.03 -12.94
N ARG A 148 3.68 -13.79 -11.63
CA ARG A 148 2.77 -14.55 -10.77
C ARG A 148 1.30 -14.27 -11.07
N LEU A 149 0.99 -13.06 -11.54
CA LEU A 149 -0.37 -12.62 -11.91
C LEU A 149 -0.72 -12.90 -13.37
N GLY A 150 0.24 -13.29 -14.20
CA GLY A 150 0.00 -13.58 -15.61
C GLY A 150 -0.32 -12.34 -16.44
N ILE A 151 0.37 -11.22 -16.19
CA ILE A 151 0.08 -9.94 -16.86
C ILE A 151 0.47 -9.97 -18.35
N ALA A 152 1.64 -10.53 -18.67
CA ALA A 152 2.16 -10.64 -20.03
C ALA A 152 2.22 -12.08 -20.53
N GLY A 153 1.47 -13.00 -19.91
CA GLY A 153 1.53 -14.43 -20.22
C GLY A 153 0.84 -15.30 -19.16
N PRO A 154 1.01 -16.63 -19.21
CA PRO A 154 0.41 -17.51 -18.20
C PRO A 154 0.99 -17.26 -16.81
N MET A 155 0.16 -17.44 -15.78
CA MET A 155 0.59 -17.34 -14.38
C MET A 155 1.72 -18.35 -14.09
N ALA A 156 2.90 -17.85 -13.74
CA ALA A 156 4.04 -18.69 -13.41
C ALA A 156 3.94 -19.24 -11.99
N SER A 157 4.24 -20.52 -11.77
CA SER A 157 4.49 -21.07 -10.43
C SER A 157 5.77 -20.51 -9.81
N VAL A 158 5.94 -20.64 -8.49
CA VAL A 158 7.20 -20.29 -7.79
C VAL A 158 8.42 -20.94 -8.43
N ARG A 159 8.31 -22.20 -8.88
CA ARG A 159 9.40 -22.93 -9.54
C ARG A 159 9.72 -22.34 -10.92
N GLN A 160 8.70 -21.95 -11.68
CA GLN A 160 8.89 -21.32 -13.00
C GLN A 160 9.50 -19.94 -12.86
N ALA A 161 9.00 -19.11 -11.94
CA ALA A 161 9.53 -17.78 -11.65
C ALA A 161 11.00 -17.84 -11.18
N ALA A 162 11.33 -18.78 -10.27
CA ALA A 162 12.71 -19.01 -9.84
C ALA A 162 13.64 -19.32 -11.02
N ARG A 163 13.20 -20.19 -11.94
CA ARG A 163 13.98 -20.55 -13.12
C ARG A 163 14.13 -19.40 -14.10
N SER A 164 13.05 -18.68 -14.42
CA SER A 164 13.08 -17.59 -15.40
C SER A 164 13.91 -16.39 -14.91
N MET A 165 13.88 -16.11 -13.61
CA MET A 165 14.61 -15.00 -13.00
C MET A 165 16.02 -15.39 -12.51
N MET A 166 16.45 -16.65 -12.71
CA MET A 166 17.72 -17.18 -12.20
C MET A 166 17.90 -17.01 -10.68
N LEU A 167 16.82 -17.22 -9.92
CA LEU A 167 16.79 -17.11 -8.47
C LEU A 167 16.64 -18.48 -7.80
N THR A 168 17.07 -18.58 -6.54
CA THR A 168 16.71 -19.72 -5.70
C THR A 168 15.24 -19.61 -5.27
N ARG A 169 14.59 -20.73 -4.92
CA ARG A 169 13.23 -20.71 -4.36
C ARG A 169 13.15 -19.85 -3.10
N ALA A 170 14.16 -19.94 -2.23
CA ALA A 170 14.23 -19.14 -1.01
C ALA A 170 14.23 -17.64 -1.32
N ARG A 171 14.98 -17.21 -2.34
CA ARG A 171 14.99 -15.81 -2.76
C ARG A 171 13.64 -15.38 -3.34
N VAL A 172 12.95 -16.23 -4.10
CA VAL A 172 11.58 -15.94 -4.56
C VAL A 172 10.63 -15.72 -3.38
N TYR A 173 10.64 -16.58 -2.37
CA TYR A 173 9.79 -16.38 -1.18
C TYR A 173 10.12 -15.08 -0.43
N GLN A 174 11.39 -14.68 -0.35
CA GLN A 174 11.76 -13.39 0.23
C GLN A 174 11.14 -12.21 -0.52
N LEU A 175 11.18 -12.23 -1.86
CA LEU A 175 10.58 -11.19 -2.69
C LEU A 175 9.05 -11.19 -2.60
N LEU A 176 8.41 -12.37 -2.51
CA LEU A 176 6.96 -12.48 -2.26
C LEU A 176 6.58 -11.88 -0.90
N ASN A 177 7.36 -12.17 0.14
CA ASN A 177 7.14 -11.57 1.46
C ASN A 177 7.27 -10.05 1.41
N GLU A 178 8.21 -9.51 0.63
CA GLU A 178 8.35 -8.06 0.44
C GLU A 178 7.09 -7.42 -0.15
N ILE A 179 6.42 -8.07 -1.11
CA ILE A 179 5.13 -7.61 -1.65
C ILE A 179 4.06 -7.57 -0.56
N SER A 180 3.94 -8.65 0.23
CA SER A 180 2.99 -8.71 1.35
C SER A 180 3.29 -7.63 2.41
N ASP A 181 4.56 -7.36 2.69
CA ASP A 181 4.97 -6.34 3.67
C ASP A 181 4.62 -4.93 3.19
N ILE A 182 4.82 -4.64 1.90
CA ILE A 182 4.37 -3.38 1.27
C ILE A 182 2.85 -3.24 1.42
N MET A 183 2.09 -4.28 1.06
CA MET A 183 0.63 -4.22 1.09
C MET A 183 0.06 -4.10 2.51
N SER A 184 0.74 -4.67 3.51
CA SER A 184 0.34 -4.57 4.91
C SER A 184 0.45 -3.13 5.44
N VAL A 185 1.41 -2.35 4.93
CA VAL A 185 1.57 -0.93 5.27
C VAL A 185 0.62 -0.04 4.46
N ARG A 186 0.48 -0.32 3.16
CA ARG A 186 -0.35 0.50 2.25
C ARG A 186 -1.84 0.31 2.50
N TRP A 187 -2.27 -0.92 2.74
CA TRP A 187 -3.66 -1.28 3.00
C TRP A 187 -3.77 -2.24 4.18
N PRO A 188 -3.73 -1.74 5.42
CA PRO A 188 -3.76 -2.58 6.63
C PRO A 188 -4.99 -3.50 6.73
N ALA A 189 -6.15 -3.01 6.29
CA ALA A 189 -7.39 -3.78 6.27
C ALA A 189 -7.45 -4.80 5.10
N GLY A 190 -6.53 -4.74 4.14
CA GLY A 190 -6.59 -5.51 2.91
C GLY A 190 -6.69 -7.01 3.14
N ARG A 191 -5.91 -7.57 4.06
CA ARG A 191 -6.00 -9.00 4.39
C ARG A 191 -7.42 -9.42 4.82
N GLN A 192 -8.05 -8.63 5.67
CA GLN A 192 -9.41 -8.93 6.13
C GLN A 192 -10.41 -8.79 4.98
N ARG A 193 -10.36 -7.67 4.24
CA ARG A 193 -11.27 -7.42 3.11
C ARG A 193 -11.15 -8.46 2.02
N THR A 194 -9.94 -8.90 1.70
CA THR A 194 -9.70 -9.96 0.73
C THR A 194 -10.28 -11.29 1.19
N ARG A 195 -10.17 -11.63 2.48
CA ARG A 195 -10.82 -12.83 3.04
C ARG A 195 -12.35 -12.74 2.97
N GLU A 196 -12.92 -11.58 3.27
CA GLU A 196 -14.37 -11.33 3.15
C GLU A 196 -14.84 -11.51 1.69
N LEU A 197 -14.11 -10.95 0.73
CA LEU A 197 -14.41 -11.09 -0.70
C LEU A 197 -14.32 -12.55 -1.16
N ILE A 198 -13.26 -13.28 -0.79
CA ILE A 198 -13.11 -14.70 -1.13
C ILE A 198 -14.28 -15.52 -0.58
N ALA A 199 -14.62 -15.32 0.70
CA ALA A 199 -15.71 -16.04 1.35
C ALA A 199 -17.04 -15.76 0.65
N MET A 200 -17.30 -14.49 0.31
CA MET A 200 -18.51 -14.08 -0.40
C MET A 200 -18.57 -14.70 -1.80
N PHE A 201 -17.50 -14.59 -2.60
CA PHE A 201 -17.47 -15.17 -3.96
C PHE A 201 -17.65 -16.69 -3.95
N LEU A 202 -17.10 -17.40 -2.96
CA LEU A 202 -17.31 -18.84 -2.81
C LEU A 202 -18.77 -19.19 -2.49
N ALA A 203 -19.41 -18.42 -1.61
CA ALA A 203 -20.80 -18.63 -1.23
C ALA A 203 -21.76 -18.40 -2.42
N GLU A 204 -21.55 -17.33 -3.18
CA GLU A 204 -22.41 -16.99 -4.32
C GLU A 204 -22.14 -17.90 -5.53
N ALA A 205 -20.88 -18.28 -5.79
CA ALA A 205 -20.55 -19.18 -6.90
C ALA A 205 -21.09 -20.61 -6.69
N ALA A 206 -21.28 -21.05 -5.45
CA ALA A 206 -21.90 -22.35 -5.15
C ALA A 206 -23.40 -22.40 -5.51
N GLY A 207 -24.05 -21.25 -5.69
CA GLY A 207 -25.47 -21.14 -6.05
C GLY A 207 -25.76 -20.87 -7.54
N GLY A 208 -24.73 -20.65 -8.36
CA GLY A 208 -24.85 -20.27 -9.78
C GLY A 208 -24.42 -21.36 -10.76
N LEU A 209 -24.98 -21.34 -11.98
CA LEU A 209 -24.64 -22.28 -13.06
C LEU A 209 -23.35 -21.92 -13.81
N ASP A 210 -22.91 -20.65 -13.75
CA ASP A 210 -21.66 -20.17 -14.34
C ASP A 210 -20.70 -19.71 -13.25
N ALA A 211 -19.71 -20.54 -12.92
CA ALA A 211 -18.67 -20.18 -11.96
C ALA A 211 -17.74 -19.12 -12.58
N PRO A 212 -17.60 -17.93 -11.98
CA PRO A 212 -16.74 -16.88 -12.50
C PRO A 212 -15.27 -17.31 -12.47
N GLU A 213 -14.49 -16.83 -13.44
CA GLU A 213 -13.05 -17.09 -13.47
C GLU A 213 -12.34 -16.28 -12.38
N LEU A 214 -12.09 -16.94 -11.24
CA LEU A 214 -11.45 -16.34 -10.07
C LEU A 214 -9.95 -16.64 -9.98
N ALA A 215 -9.36 -17.29 -10.97
CA ALA A 215 -7.99 -17.81 -10.87
C ALA A 215 -6.96 -16.70 -10.64
N GLN A 216 -7.03 -15.62 -11.43
CA GLN A 216 -6.12 -14.47 -11.28
C GLN A 216 -6.39 -13.70 -9.98
N PHE A 217 -7.65 -13.53 -9.59
CA PHE A 217 -8.01 -12.91 -8.31
C PHE A 217 -7.44 -13.70 -7.12
N ARG A 218 -7.55 -15.03 -7.12
CA ARG A 218 -6.96 -15.89 -6.07
C ARG A 218 -5.44 -15.80 -6.06
N ALA A 219 -4.80 -15.75 -7.22
CA ALA A 219 -3.36 -15.54 -7.32
C ALA A 219 -2.94 -14.20 -6.73
N ALA A 220 -3.70 -13.13 -7.00
CA ALA A 220 -3.49 -11.81 -6.41
C ALA A 220 -3.72 -11.80 -4.90
N ALA A 221 -4.79 -12.45 -4.42
CA ALA A 221 -5.05 -12.57 -2.99
C ALA A 221 -3.88 -13.25 -2.25
N GLU A 222 -3.38 -14.38 -2.78
CA GLU A 222 -2.24 -15.09 -2.21
C GLU A 222 -0.93 -14.28 -2.31
N LEU A 223 -0.74 -13.53 -3.39
CA LEU A 223 0.45 -12.71 -3.60
C LEU A 223 0.52 -11.52 -2.63
N PHE A 224 -0.59 -10.79 -2.47
CA PHE A 224 -0.65 -9.57 -1.69
C PHE A 224 -0.96 -9.82 -0.20
N TYR A 225 -1.73 -10.86 0.10
CA TYR A 225 -2.21 -11.19 1.45
C TYR A 225 -2.17 -12.71 1.69
N PRO A 226 -0.97 -13.33 1.74
CA PRO A 226 -0.84 -14.76 1.99
C PRO A 226 -1.49 -15.17 3.32
N GLY A 227 -2.03 -16.39 3.33
CA GLY A 227 -2.78 -17.01 4.43
C GLY A 227 -2.06 -17.04 5.76
#